data_AF-A0A3C1LM21-F1
#
_entry.id   AF-A0A3C1LM21-F1
#
_cell.length_a   1.000
_cell.length_b   1.000
_cell.length_c   1.000
_cell.angle_alpha   90.00
_cell.angle_beta   90.00
_cell.angle_gamma   90.00
#
_symmetry.space_group_name_H-M   'P 1'
#
loop_
_entity.id
_entity.type
_entity.pdbx_description
1 polymer ?
#
loop_
_entity_poly.entity_id
_entity_poly.type
_entity_poly.pdbx_seq_one_letter_code
_entity_poly.pdbx_strand_id
1 'polypeptide(L)'
;MKMGIFFGNLFWGILLILWGVSLILRGFGVNIPLAKVFFAIVIILFGIKLLVGGSFKCTTGKVYKETKGQFTEYSTVFATQKIDLTHLKPGDKPVKVNVVFASGKVILPDDVIFDSKLTTVFGSLNTPTRSYSGIADTEQVINPGADGDKVFMELNTVFGRTEVVLEQVERLEEEAPADSTAHEDQVF
;
A
#
# COMPACT_ATOMS: atom_id res chain seq x y z
N MET A 1 -22.15 -3.23 -14.60
CA MET A 1 -23.19 -4.27 -14.47
C MET A 1 -23.31 -4.68 -13.00
N LYS A 2 -24.52 -4.56 -12.44
CA LYS A 2 -25.09 -5.18 -11.21
C LYS A 2 -24.18 -5.35 -9.97
N MET A 3 -24.08 -4.29 -9.16
CA MET A 3 -23.76 -4.35 -7.72
C MET A 3 -24.99 -4.66 -6.83
N GLY A 4 -26.15 -4.98 -7.42
CA GLY A 4 -27.40 -5.23 -6.68
C GLY A 4 -27.74 -6.70 -6.39
N ILE A 5 -27.01 -7.67 -6.97
CA ILE A 5 -27.36 -9.09 -6.81
C ILE A 5 -26.87 -9.66 -5.48
N PHE A 6 -25.72 -9.22 -4.96
CA PHE A 6 -25.14 -9.78 -3.74
C PHE A 6 -25.77 -9.26 -2.44
N PHE A 7 -26.42 -8.08 -2.45
CA PHE A 7 -27.02 -7.46 -1.25
C PHE A 7 -28.53 -7.21 -1.32
N GLY A 8 -29.18 -7.40 -2.49
CA GLY A 8 -30.60 -7.07 -2.69
C GLY A 8 -31.56 -8.26 -2.53
N ASN A 9 -31.45 -9.29 -3.37
CA ASN A 9 -32.44 -10.39 -3.39
C ASN A 9 -31.85 -11.74 -2.97
N LEU A 10 -30.60 -12.02 -3.35
CA LEU A 10 -29.94 -13.29 -3.01
C LEU A 10 -29.65 -13.37 -1.50
N PHE A 11 -29.19 -12.27 -0.91
CA PHE A 11 -28.94 -12.17 0.54
C PHE A 11 -30.20 -12.46 1.35
N TRP A 12 -31.31 -11.77 1.02
CA TRP A 12 -32.58 -11.94 1.70
C TRP A 12 -33.17 -13.34 1.50
N GLY A 13 -33.06 -13.92 0.30
CA GLY A 13 -33.51 -15.28 0.03
C GLY A 13 -32.77 -16.32 0.88
N ILE A 14 -31.44 -16.23 0.94
CA ILE A 14 -30.61 -17.14 1.75
C ILE A 14 -30.89 -16.96 3.25
N LEU A 15 -31.08 -15.72 3.72
CA LEU A 15 -31.40 -15.44 5.11
C LEU A 15 -32.74 -16.07 5.51
N LEU A 16 -33.76 -15.95 4.66
CA LEU A 16 -35.10 -16.50 4.90
C LEU A 16 -35.09 -18.04 4.89
N ILE A 17 -34.34 -18.65 3.97
CA ILE A 17 -34.14 -20.12 3.93
C ILE A 17 -33.49 -20.60 5.22
N LEU A 18 -32.38 -19.97 5.64
CA LEU A 18 -31.69 -20.36 6.87
C LEU A 18 -32.56 -20.18 8.11
N TRP A 19 -33.39 -19.14 8.13
CA TRP A 19 -34.31 -18.90 9.23
C TRP A 19 -35.43 -19.96 9.28
N GLY A 20 -36.00 -20.33 8.13
CA GLY A 20 -37.00 -21.40 8.03
C GLY A 20 -36.43 -22.77 8.45
N VAL A 21 -35.23 -23.12 7.98
CA VAL A 21 -34.54 -24.36 8.38
C VAL A 21 -34.27 -24.36 9.90
N SER A 22 -33.92 -23.21 10.48
CA SER A 22 -33.71 -23.08 11.94
C SER A 22 -34.98 -23.42 12.73
N LEU A 23 -36.15 -22.95 12.28
CA LEU A 23 -37.43 -23.23 12.93
C LEU A 23 -37.80 -24.71 12.88
N ILE A 24 -37.57 -25.36 11.73
CA ILE A 24 -37.83 -26.81 11.56
C ILE A 24 -36.91 -27.63 12.48
N LEU A 25 -35.60 -27.35 12.48
CA LEU A 25 -34.63 -28.08 13.32
C LEU A 25 -34.91 -27.90 14.81
N ARG A 26 -35.37 -26.73 15.22
CA ARG A 26 -35.81 -26.48 16.61
C ARG A 26 -37.00 -27.36 17.01
N GLY A 27 -37.90 -27.67 16.07
CA GLY A 27 -38.99 -28.64 16.27
C GLY A 27 -38.51 -30.08 16.51
N PHE A 28 -37.33 -30.45 16.01
CA PHE A 28 -36.68 -31.74 16.24
C PHE A 28 -35.76 -31.76 17.48
N GLY A 29 -35.78 -30.71 18.30
CA GLY A 29 -34.91 -30.59 19.48
C GLY A 29 -33.45 -30.25 19.15
N VAL A 30 -33.13 -29.99 17.88
CA VAL A 30 -31.78 -29.66 17.42
C VAL A 30 -31.61 -28.14 17.42
N ASN A 31 -30.92 -27.62 18.43
CA ASN A 31 -30.62 -26.18 18.53
C ASN A 31 -29.27 -25.86 17.86
N ILE A 32 -29.26 -25.74 16.54
CA ILE A 32 -28.10 -25.24 15.80
C ILE A 32 -28.29 -23.74 15.53
N PRO A 33 -27.36 -22.86 15.94
CA PRO A 33 -27.45 -21.43 15.68
C PRO A 33 -27.07 -21.12 14.22
N LEU A 34 -27.93 -21.47 13.27
CA LEU A 34 -27.68 -21.37 11.82
C LEU A 34 -27.27 -19.95 11.38
N ALA A 35 -27.81 -18.90 12.01
CA ALA A 35 -27.39 -17.53 11.76
C ALA A 35 -25.89 -17.31 12.09
N LYS A 36 -25.39 -17.87 13.20
CA LYS A 36 -23.96 -17.79 13.56
C LYS A 36 -23.10 -18.54 12.55
N VAL A 37 -23.54 -19.74 12.13
CA VAL A 37 -22.85 -20.54 11.11
C VAL A 37 -22.79 -19.79 9.78
N PHE A 38 -23.86 -19.14 9.38
CA PHE A 38 -23.90 -18.30 8.18
C PHE A 38 -22.91 -17.15 8.23
N PHE A 39 -22.93 -16.36 9.31
CA PHE A 39 -21.98 -15.26 9.49
C PHE A 39 -20.53 -15.76 9.47
N ALA A 40 -20.25 -16.90 10.10
CA ALA A 40 -18.93 -17.53 10.06
C ALA A 40 -18.53 -17.90 8.63
N ILE A 41 -19.42 -18.53 7.86
CA ILE A 41 -19.16 -18.87 6.45
C ILE A 41 -18.91 -17.61 5.61
N VAL A 42 -19.69 -16.54 5.79
CA VAL A 42 -19.51 -15.28 5.05
C VAL A 42 -18.13 -14.67 5.35
N ILE A 43 -17.72 -14.63 6.62
CA ILE A 43 -16.39 -14.11 7.02
C ILE A 43 -15.29 -14.98 6.42
N ILE A 44 -15.41 -16.31 6.49
CA ILE A 44 -14.45 -17.25 5.91
C ILE A 44 -14.35 -17.05 4.39
N LEU A 45 -15.47 -16.94 3.68
CA LEU A 45 -15.48 -16.69 2.23
C LEU A 45 -14.87 -15.34 1.88
N PHE A 46 -15.06 -14.31 2.69
CA PHE A 46 -14.40 -13.02 2.52
C PHE A 46 -12.89 -13.13 2.74
N GLY A 47 -12.47 -13.85 3.77
CA GLY A 47 -11.07 -14.18 4.04
C GLY A 47 -10.43 -14.98 2.90
N ILE A 48 -11.10 -16.01 2.38
CA ILE A 48 -10.64 -16.79 1.22
C ILE A 48 -10.57 -15.91 -0.02
N LYS A 49 -11.55 -15.05 -0.27
CA LYS A 49 -11.53 -14.11 -1.41
C LYS A 49 -10.36 -13.13 -1.32
N LEU A 50 -10.01 -12.69 -0.10
CA LEU A 50 -8.82 -11.89 0.15
C LEU A 50 -7.52 -12.70 -0.07
N LEU A 51 -7.48 -13.96 0.39
CA LEU A 51 -6.32 -14.85 0.27
C LEU A 51 -6.05 -15.28 -1.18
N VAL A 52 -7.10 -15.66 -1.91
CA VAL A 52 -7.01 -16.16 -3.29
C VAL A 52 -6.77 -15.02 -4.27
N GLY A 53 -7.11 -13.77 -3.89
CA GLY A 53 -6.84 -12.59 -4.69
C GLY A 53 -7.62 -12.59 -6.00
N GLY A 54 -8.55 -11.66 -6.15
CA GLY A 54 -8.91 -11.24 -7.51
C GLY A 54 -7.62 -10.83 -8.21
N SER A 55 -7.38 -11.36 -9.41
CA SER A 55 -6.26 -10.98 -10.27
C SER A 55 -6.30 -9.48 -10.57
N PHE A 56 -5.90 -8.65 -9.63
CA PHE A 56 -5.16 -7.46 -9.97
C PHE A 56 -3.88 -8.02 -10.52
N LYS A 57 -3.81 -8.02 -11.86
CA LYS A 57 -2.54 -8.11 -12.55
C LYS A 57 -1.58 -7.24 -11.74
N CYS A 58 -0.58 -7.86 -11.12
CA CYS A 58 0.70 -7.21 -10.89
C CYS A 58 1.25 -6.90 -12.29
N THR A 59 0.63 -5.94 -12.97
CA THR A 59 1.29 -5.24 -14.04
C THR A 59 2.31 -4.41 -13.30
N THR A 60 3.58 -4.73 -13.48
CA THR A 60 4.65 -3.75 -13.43
C THR A 60 4.24 -2.62 -14.37
N GLY A 61 3.52 -1.65 -13.82
CA GLY A 61 2.79 -0.66 -14.59
C GLY A 61 2.25 0.38 -13.65
N LYS A 62 2.95 1.52 -13.64
CA LYS A 62 2.60 2.76 -12.96
C LYS A 62 1.10 3.01 -13.09
N VAL A 63 0.33 2.79 -12.02
CA VAL A 63 -1.07 3.22 -11.97
C VAL A 63 -1.04 4.71 -11.64
N TYR A 64 -0.87 5.54 -12.67
CA TYR A 64 -1.11 6.98 -12.55
C TYR A 64 -2.62 7.20 -12.39
N LYS A 65 -3.06 7.35 -11.15
CA LYS A 65 -4.36 7.96 -10.88
C LYS A 65 -4.10 9.43 -10.57
N GLU A 66 -4.27 10.26 -11.60
CA GLU A 66 -4.22 11.70 -11.40
C GLU A 66 -5.43 12.13 -10.57
N THR A 67 -5.19 12.51 -9.32
CA THR A 67 -6.15 13.29 -8.53
C THR A 67 -5.34 14.35 -7.79
N LYS A 68 -5.72 15.62 -7.95
CA LYS A 68 -4.97 16.81 -7.51
C LYS A 68 -4.54 16.65 -6.03
N GLY A 69 -3.23 16.76 -5.78
CA GLY A 69 -2.58 16.38 -4.51
C GLY A 69 -1.86 15.02 -4.56
N GLN A 70 -1.32 14.65 -5.72
CA GLN A 70 -0.88 13.29 -6.09
C GLN A 70 0.23 12.74 -5.20
N PHE A 71 -0.12 11.80 -4.32
CA PHE A 71 0.82 10.82 -3.81
C PHE A 71 1.01 9.71 -4.84
N THR A 72 2.25 9.27 -5.02
CA THR A 72 2.51 7.99 -5.69
C THR A 72 2.24 6.87 -4.70
N GLU A 73 1.16 6.11 -4.90
CA GLU A 73 0.71 5.08 -3.96
C GLU A 73 1.18 3.67 -4.33
N TYR A 74 1.76 2.99 -3.35
CA TYR A 74 2.11 1.57 -3.40
C TYR A 74 1.32 0.85 -2.30
N SER A 75 0.62 -0.22 -2.65
CA SER A 75 -0.17 -0.99 -1.69
C SER A 75 0.11 -2.48 -1.83
N THR A 76 0.55 -3.10 -0.75
CA THR A 76 0.79 -4.54 -0.64
C THR A 76 -0.21 -5.13 0.35
N VAL A 77 -0.99 -6.10 -0.11
CA VAL A 77 -2.03 -6.74 0.70
C VAL A 77 -1.93 -8.25 0.57
N PHE A 78 -1.80 -8.98 1.69
CA PHE A 78 -1.63 -10.45 1.72
C PHE A 78 -0.45 -10.99 0.88
N ALA A 79 0.61 -10.19 0.71
CA ALA A 79 1.73 -10.54 -0.14
C ALA A 79 3.08 -10.08 0.45
N THR A 80 4.17 -10.52 -0.18
CA THR A 80 5.49 -9.96 0.03
C THR A 80 5.89 -9.14 -1.18
N GLN A 81 6.33 -7.88 -0.99
CA GLN A 81 6.69 -6.98 -2.09
C GLN A 81 8.01 -6.25 -1.81
N LYS A 82 8.86 -6.20 -2.84
CA LYS A 82 10.03 -5.31 -2.92
C LYS A 82 9.60 -4.07 -3.69
N ILE A 83 9.64 -2.90 -3.05
CA ILE A 83 9.25 -1.60 -3.61
C ILE A 83 10.54 -0.83 -3.84
N ASP A 84 10.87 -0.63 -5.11
CA ASP A 84 12.08 0.08 -5.54
C ASP A 84 11.75 1.55 -5.83
N LEU A 85 12.26 2.44 -4.98
CA LEU A 85 12.11 3.89 -5.11
C LEU A 85 13.43 4.59 -5.43
N THR A 86 14.48 3.86 -5.84
CA THR A 86 15.79 4.42 -6.21
C THR A 86 15.74 5.45 -7.35
N HIS A 87 14.67 5.43 -8.14
CA HIS A 87 14.42 6.38 -9.21
C HIS A 87 13.98 7.78 -8.74
N LEU A 88 13.71 7.99 -7.44
CA LEU A 88 13.30 9.28 -6.91
C LEU A 88 14.45 10.29 -6.93
N LYS A 89 14.15 11.52 -7.33
CA LYS A 89 15.03 12.69 -7.29
C LYS A 89 14.64 13.63 -6.13
N PRO A 90 15.55 14.49 -5.63
CA PRO A 90 15.19 15.52 -4.66
C PRO A 90 14.03 16.38 -5.16
N GLY A 91 13.05 16.66 -4.30
CA GLY A 91 11.85 17.43 -4.65
C GLY A 91 10.79 16.67 -5.46
N ASP A 92 10.94 15.36 -5.68
CA ASP A 92 9.91 14.55 -6.34
C ASP A 92 8.58 14.51 -5.57
N LYS A 93 7.54 14.05 -6.28
CA LYS A 93 6.18 13.91 -5.73
C LYS A 93 6.16 13.05 -4.47
N PRO A 94 5.27 13.35 -3.51
CA PRO A 94 5.20 12.60 -2.28
C PRO A 94 4.81 11.14 -2.55
N VAL A 95 5.27 10.22 -1.71
CA VAL A 95 5.07 8.77 -1.88
C VAL A 95 4.33 8.20 -0.70
N LYS A 96 3.41 7.29 -0.95
CA LYS A 96 2.65 6.60 0.09
C LYS A 96 2.75 5.10 -0.09
N VAL A 97 3.17 4.39 0.95
CA VAL A 97 3.29 2.93 0.96
C VAL A 97 2.38 2.38 2.04
N ASN A 98 1.51 1.47 1.65
CA ASN A 98 0.59 0.77 2.55
C ASN A 98 0.91 -0.73 2.54
N VAL A 99 1.17 -1.31 3.70
CA VAL A 99 1.46 -2.73 3.89
C VAL A 99 0.43 -3.30 4.88
N VAL A 100 -0.49 -4.13 4.38
CA VAL A 100 -1.63 -4.63 5.16
C VAL A 100 -1.69 -6.16 5.05
N PHE A 101 -1.55 -6.88 6.16
CA PHE A 101 -1.40 -8.35 6.16
C PHE A 101 -0.26 -8.84 5.27
N ALA A 102 0.86 -8.09 5.23
CA ALA A 102 1.89 -8.22 4.21
C ALA A 102 3.30 -7.98 4.74
N SER A 103 4.30 -8.30 3.93
CA SER A 103 5.69 -7.90 4.15
C SER A 103 6.19 -7.01 3.02
N GLY A 104 6.69 -5.82 3.35
CA GLY A 104 7.22 -4.86 2.38
C GLY A 104 8.70 -4.59 2.62
N LYS A 105 9.52 -4.62 1.56
CA LYS A 105 10.88 -4.07 1.58
C LYS A 105 10.91 -2.83 0.69
N VAL A 106 11.09 -1.66 1.29
CA VAL A 106 11.18 -0.37 0.60
C VAL A 106 12.65 -0.01 0.43
N ILE A 107 13.07 0.20 -0.80
CA ILE A 107 14.42 0.65 -1.12
C ILE A 107 14.37 2.11 -1.49
N LEU A 108 15.16 2.90 -0.78
CA LEU A 108 15.30 4.32 -0.99
C LEU A 108 16.71 4.63 -1.51
N PRO A 109 16.85 5.65 -2.37
CA PRO A 109 18.15 6.16 -2.77
C PRO A 109 18.86 6.84 -1.58
N ASP A 110 20.18 6.71 -1.49
CA ASP A 110 21.01 7.26 -0.41
C ASP A 110 21.41 8.74 -0.59
N ASP A 111 20.92 9.38 -1.64
CA ASP A 111 21.22 10.76 -2.01
C ASP A 111 19.98 11.67 -2.02
N VAL A 112 18.87 11.22 -1.42
CA VAL A 112 17.65 12.01 -1.21
C VAL A 112 17.30 12.07 0.28
N ILE A 113 16.83 13.24 0.74
CA ILE A 113 16.28 13.43 2.08
C ILE A 113 14.79 13.10 2.09
N PHE A 114 14.36 12.21 2.99
CA PHE A 114 12.95 11.83 3.11
C PHE A 114 12.34 12.31 4.42
N ASP A 115 11.30 13.12 4.33
CA ASP A 115 10.46 13.47 5.47
C ASP A 115 9.33 12.44 5.61
N SER A 116 9.47 11.53 6.56
CA SER A 116 8.69 10.30 6.59
C SER A 116 7.70 10.26 7.76
N LYS A 117 6.42 10.13 7.46
CA LYS A 117 5.38 9.77 8.42
C LYS A 117 5.21 8.26 8.49
N LEU A 118 5.44 7.70 9.67
CA LEU A 118 5.50 6.27 9.93
C LEU A 118 4.34 5.86 10.83
N THR A 119 3.45 5.04 10.31
CA THR A 119 2.33 4.47 11.08
C THR A 119 2.44 2.96 11.13
N THR A 120 2.35 2.38 12.33
CA THR A 120 2.16 0.94 12.53
C THR A 120 1.08 0.70 13.58
N VAL A 121 0.32 -0.40 13.46
CA VAL A 121 -0.73 -0.74 14.44
C VAL A 121 -0.49 -2.13 15.05
N PHE A 122 -0.53 -3.18 14.23
CA PHE A 122 -0.26 -4.56 14.65
C PHE A 122 0.85 -5.18 13.80
N GLY A 123 1.96 -4.44 13.67
CA GLY A 123 3.09 -4.84 12.84
C GLY A 123 4.42 -4.30 13.35
N SER A 124 5.43 -4.40 12.50
CA SER A 124 6.75 -3.81 12.73
C SER A 124 7.18 -2.98 11.54
N LEU A 125 7.74 -1.80 11.79
CA LEU A 125 8.31 -0.92 10.78
C LEU A 125 9.77 -0.66 11.15
N ASN A 126 10.70 -1.16 10.34
CA ASN A 126 12.13 -1.02 10.55
C ASN A 126 12.68 0.01 9.57
N THR A 127 13.13 1.15 10.09
CA THR A 127 13.91 2.13 9.33
C THR A 127 15.41 1.95 9.60
N PRO A 128 16.30 2.51 8.75
CA PRO A 128 17.75 2.45 8.99
C PRO A 128 18.16 3.03 10.35
N THR A 129 17.38 3.96 10.88
CA THR A 129 17.69 4.67 12.13
C THR A 129 16.98 4.06 13.35
N ARG A 130 15.75 3.55 13.20
CA ARG A 130 14.95 3.02 14.32
C ARG A 130 13.95 1.96 13.86
N SER A 131 13.67 1.00 14.74
CA SER A 131 12.58 0.04 14.55
C SER A 131 11.40 0.34 15.47
N TYR A 132 10.18 0.22 14.95
CA TYR A 132 8.91 0.39 15.66
C TYR A 132 8.15 -0.94 15.62
N SER A 133 7.53 -1.34 16.73
CA SER A 133 6.76 -2.58 16.84
C SER A 133 5.47 -2.32 17.62
N GLY A 134 4.37 -2.93 17.18
CA GLY A 134 3.04 -2.66 17.71
C GLY A 134 2.46 -1.35 17.16
N ILE A 135 1.81 -0.57 18.03
CA ILE A 135 1.15 0.68 17.67
C ILE A 135 2.15 1.84 17.78
N ALA A 136 2.37 2.55 16.67
CA ALA A 136 3.15 3.78 16.62
C ALA A 136 2.64 4.70 15.49
N ASP A 137 2.67 6.01 15.73
CA ASP A 137 2.44 7.06 14.75
C ASP A 137 3.48 8.16 15.03
N THR A 138 4.43 8.33 14.11
CA THR A 138 5.59 9.21 14.34
C THR A 138 6.13 9.74 13.03
N GLU A 139 6.80 10.88 13.10
CA GLU A 139 7.49 11.49 11.96
C GLU A 139 9.00 11.35 12.16
N GLN A 140 9.71 11.04 11.08
CA GLN A 140 11.14 10.81 11.07
C GLN A 140 11.74 11.29 9.76
N VAL A 141 12.83 12.05 9.85
CA VAL A 141 13.67 12.35 8.68
C VAL A 141 14.62 11.18 8.45
N ILE A 142 14.53 10.56 7.29
CA ILE A 142 15.46 9.53 6.83
C ILE A 142 16.50 10.20 5.93
N ASN A 143 17.76 9.84 6.15
CA ASN A 143 18.92 10.34 5.41
C ASN A 143 19.11 11.88 5.48
N PRO A 144 19.31 12.46 6.67
CA PRO A 144 19.48 13.92 6.82
C PRO A 144 20.81 14.45 6.24
N GLY A 145 21.72 13.58 5.81
CA GLY A 145 23.04 13.95 5.26
C GLY A 145 23.06 14.13 3.74
N ALA A 146 21.96 13.83 3.03
CA ALA A 146 21.84 14.08 1.61
C ALA A 146 21.55 15.55 1.31
N ASP A 147 21.74 15.95 0.05
CA ASP A 147 21.53 17.32 -0.42
C ASP A 147 20.24 17.45 -1.24
N GLY A 148 19.67 18.65 -1.28
CA GLY A 148 18.48 18.98 -2.07
C GLY A 148 17.14 18.96 -1.33
N ASP A 149 16.07 19.15 -2.11
CA ASP A 149 14.70 19.27 -1.60
C ASP A 149 14.17 17.93 -1.04
N LYS A 150 13.44 18.02 0.09
CA LYS A 150 12.90 16.86 0.77
C LYS A 150 11.76 16.22 -0.01
N VAL A 151 11.74 14.89 -0.04
CA VAL A 151 10.60 14.11 -0.54
C VAL A 151 9.77 13.65 0.65
N PHE A 152 8.47 13.97 0.64
CA PHE A 152 7.56 13.52 1.70
C PHE A 152 7.10 12.09 1.48
N MET A 153 7.12 11.28 2.53
CA MET A 153 6.79 9.85 2.48
C MET A 153 5.82 9.47 3.59
N GLU A 154 4.78 8.70 3.26
CA GLU A 154 3.93 8.04 4.24
C GLU A 154 4.12 6.53 4.18
N LEU A 155 4.50 5.90 5.30
CA LEU A 155 4.65 4.45 5.42
C LEU A 155 3.65 3.91 6.46
N ASN A 156 2.67 3.14 6.00
CA ASN A 156 1.62 2.57 6.85
C ASN A 156 1.72 1.04 6.90
N THR A 157 1.79 0.47 8.11
CA THR A 157 1.88 -0.98 8.34
C THR A 157 0.82 -1.43 9.35
N VAL A 158 -0.29 -2.05 8.91
CA VAL A 158 -1.43 -2.32 9.81
C VAL A 158 -1.36 -3.72 10.45
N PHE A 159 -0.92 -4.73 9.71
CA PHE A 159 -0.69 -6.11 10.19
C PHE A 159 0.44 -6.72 9.38
N GLY A 160 1.70 -6.53 9.75
CA GLY A 160 2.78 -6.94 8.85
C GLY A 160 4.14 -6.42 9.22
N ARG A 161 5.08 -6.52 8.28
CA ARG A 161 6.44 -5.98 8.46
C ARG A 161 6.86 -5.15 7.27
N THR A 162 7.29 -3.92 7.55
CA THR A 162 7.94 -3.05 6.56
C THR A 162 9.40 -2.85 6.93
N GLU A 163 10.30 -3.04 5.98
CA GLU A 163 11.73 -2.80 6.14
C GLU A 163 12.18 -1.77 5.11
N VAL A 164 12.79 -0.68 5.58
CA VAL A 164 13.32 0.39 4.75
C VAL A 164 14.84 0.28 4.71
N VAL A 165 15.41 0.27 3.51
CA VAL A 165 16.86 0.23 3.27
C VAL A 165 17.29 1.38 2.37
N LEU A 166 18.49 1.90 2.61
CA LEU A 166 19.15 2.85 1.71
C LEU A 166 20.06 2.07 0.75
N GLU A 167 20.02 2.42 -0.52
CA GLU A 167 20.87 1.83 -1.56
C GLU A 167 21.60 2.95 -2.31
N GLN A 168 22.88 2.72 -2.62
CA GLN A 168 23.72 3.71 -3.28
C GLN A 168 23.30 3.87 -4.73
N VAL A 169 22.99 5.10 -5.14
CA VAL A 169 22.59 5.40 -6.51
C VAL A 169 23.63 6.28 -7.18
N GLU A 170 24.34 5.70 -8.16
CA GLU A 170 25.24 6.46 -9.02
C GLU A 170 24.39 7.17 -10.09
N ARG A 171 24.08 8.44 -9.87
CA ARG A 171 23.44 9.27 -10.90
C ARG A 171 24.49 9.70 -11.90
N LEU A 172 24.38 9.23 -13.13
CA LEU A 172 25.10 9.87 -14.24
C LEU A 172 24.56 11.30 -14.33
N GLU A 173 25.44 12.29 -14.13
CA GLU A 173 25.11 13.70 -14.35
C GLU A 173 24.53 13.82 -15.76
N GLU A 174 23.26 14.18 -15.86
CA GLU A 174 22.61 14.51 -17.11
C GLU A 174 23.24 15.84 -17.54
N GLU A 175 24.26 15.76 -18.42
CA GLU A 175 24.93 16.91 -19.00
C GLU A 175 23.87 17.93 -19.42
N ALA A 176 23.89 19.10 -18.77
CA ALA A 176 23.06 20.22 -19.16
C ALA A 176 23.27 20.47 -20.67
N PRO A 177 22.20 20.68 -21.46
CA PRO A 177 22.37 20.98 -22.88
C PRO A 177 23.30 22.19 -22.99
N ALA A 178 24.42 21.98 -23.68
CA ALA A 178 25.42 23.02 -23.92
C ALA A 178 24.71 24.28 -24.40
N ASP A 179 24.88 25.37 -23.66
CA ASP A 179 24.42 26.70 -24.03
C ASP A 179 25.12 27.11 -25.33
N SER A 180 24.48 26.78 -26.47
CA SER A 180 24.92 27.20 -27.79
C SER A 180 24.36 28.58 -28.11
N THR A 181 24.67 29.59 -27.29
CA THR A 181 24.45 31.00 -27.65
C THR A 181 25.64 31.89 -27.28
N ALA A 182 26.86 31.45 -27.63
CA ALA A 182 28.01 32.32 -27.69
C ALA A 182 27.96 33.17 -28.97
N HIS A 183 27.61 34.46 -28.79
CA HIS A 183 28.05 35.63 -29.55
C HIS A 183 28.61 35.41 -30.97
N GLU A 184 27.77 35.59 -31.99
CA GLU A 184 28.23 36.07 -33.31
C GLU A 184 28.23 37.60 -33.28
N ASP A 185 29.35 38.18 -32.84
CA ASP A 185 29.67 39.59 -33.07
C ASP A 185 31.09 39.67 -33.64
N GLN A 186 31.17 40.34 -34.79
CA GLN A 186 32.34 40.94 -35.45
C GLN A 186 33.17 40.09 -36.43
N VAL A 187 32.91 40.32 -37.73
CA VAL A 187 33.98 40.43 -38.74
C VAL A 187 33.72 41.70 -39.57
N PHE A 188 34.79 42.49 -39.71
CA PHE A 188 34.96 43.75 -40.44
C PHE A 188 34.72 43.63 -41.95
#